data_AF-A0AAW7A3S2-F1
#
_entry.id   AF-A0AAW7A3S2-F1
#
_cell.length_a   1.000
_cell.length_b   1.000
_cell.length_c   1.000
_cell.angle_alpha   90.00
_cell.angle_beta   90.00
_cell.angle_gamma   90.00
#
_symmetry.space_group_name_H-M   'P 1'
#
loop_
_entity.id
_entity.type
_entity.pdbx_description
1 polymer ?
#
loop_
_entity_poly.entity_id
_entity_poly.type
_entity_poly.pdbx_seq_one_letter_code
_entity_poly.pdbx_strand_id
1 'polypeptide(L)'
;MEKQPLTTEVISEQQAESTACFSRFGRIVAINESAGSVRVDFDGNPFKQPLTARLGRGFRRSELQMAIDNRLSCRVEFLNDDLSLPLVTDIFFSILDDSDEFVLRAKKMVIETEQELVVKSGETETRYSGRDGRITTKAKYVTSQAEKAQKIQGGTIAIN
;
A
#
# COMPACT_ATOMS: atom_id res chain seq x y z
N MET A 1 -5.85 22.71 -70.18
CA MET A 1 -4.75 23.23 -69.34
C MET A 1 -5.01 22.71 -67.94
N GLU A 2 -4.33 21.61 -67.62
CA GLU A 2 -4.59 20.76 -66.46
C GLU A 2 -4.09 21.39 -65.16
N LYS A 3 -4.88 21.25 -64.09
CA LYS A 3 -4.50 21.60 -62.71
C LYS A 3 -3.54 20.53 -62.19
N GLN A 4 -2.32 20.92 -61.82
CA GLN A 4 -1.42 20.11 -61.01
C GLN A 4 -1.83 20.21 -59.52
N PRO A 5 -2.02 19.09 -58.81
CA PRO A 5 -2.22 19.12 -57.37
C PRO A 5 -0.87 19.26 -56.65
N LEU A 6 -0.82 20.11 -55.62
CA LEU A 6 0.29 20.14 -54.66
C LEU A 6 0.20 18.87 -53.79
N THR A 7 1.19 17.99 -53.91
CA THR A 7 1.36 16.85 -53.01
C THR A 7 1.96 17.37 -51.70
N THR A 8 1.16 17.35 -50.63
CA THR A 8 1.61 17.58 -49.26
C THR A 8 2.36 16.33 -48.79
N GLU A 9 3.70 16.38 -48.77
CA GLU A 9 4.48 15.39 -48.02
C GLU A 9 4.37 15.74 -46.53
N VAL A 10 3.42 15.08 -45.87
CA VAL A 10 3.39 15.03 -44.41
C VAL A 10 4.54 14.12 -44.01
N ILE A 11 5.65 14.71 -43.61
CA ILE A 11 6.75 14.01 -42.97
C ILE A 11 6.21 13.47 -41.64
N SER A 12 5.74 12.23 -41.66
CA SER A 12 5.43 11.46 -40.45
C SER A 12 6.75 10.99 -39.86
N GLU A 13 7.49 11.92 -39.24
CA GLU A 13 8.59 11.56 -38.36
C GLU A 13 8.01 10.80 -37.18
N GLN A 14 8.09 9.46 -37.28
CA GLN A 14 7.96 8.55 -36.16
C GLN A 14 9.10 8.83 -35.17
N GLN A 15 8.95 9.89 -34.36
CA GLN A 15 9.79 10.10 -33.18
C GLN A 15 9.34 9.14 -32.08
N ALA A 16 9.83 7.90 -32.18
CA ALA A 16 9.90 6.96 -31.08
C ALA A 16 11.26 6.28 -31.07
N GLU A 17 12.34 7.07 -31.11
CA GLU A 17 13.71 6.61 -30.95
C GLU A 17 14.41 7.37 -29.80
N SER A 18 13.94 7.10 -28.60
CA SER A 18 14.79 6.73 -27.46
C SER A 18 13.82 6.24 -26.38
N THR A 19 14.11 5.09 -25.78
CA THR A 19 13.32 4.55 -24.68
C THR A 19 13.54 5.47 -23.47
N ALA A 20 12.86 6.62 -23.42
CA ALA A 20 12.85 7.47 -22.25
C ALA A 20 12.43 6.58 -21.07
N CYS A 21 13.34 6.44 -20.10
CA CYS A 21 13.18 5.53 -18.99
C CYS A 21 12.27 6.18 -17.96
N PHE A 22 10.99 6.28 -18.30
CA PHE A 22 10.00 6.85 -17.41
C PHE A 22 9.91 6.02 -16.13
N SER A 23 9.60 6.69 -15.03
CA SER A 23 9.26 5.99 -13.79
C SER A 23 8.16 4.97 -14.03
N ARG A 24 8.29 3.81 -13.39
CA ARG A 24 7.36 2.68 -13.51
C ARG A 24 6.75 2.35 -12.17
N PHE A 25 5.56 1.76 -12.22
CA PHE A 25 5.03 1.08 -11.05
C PHE A 25 5.63 -0.33 -10.95
N GLY A 26 5.77 -0.80 -9.73
CA GLY A 26 6.27 -2.13 -9.44
C GLY A 26 5.84 -2.60 -8.07
N ARG A 27 6.44 -3.70 -7.61
CA ARG A 27 6.20 -4.30 -6.31
C ARG A 27 7.53 -4.76 -5.71
N ILE A 28 7.70 -4.53 -4.42
CA ILE A 28 8.81 -5.11 -3.67
C ILE A 28 8.50 -6.60 -3.45
N VAL A 29 9.41 -7.47 -3.87
CA VAL A 29 9.23 -8.93 -3.76
C VAL A 29 10.04 -9.55 -2.62
N ALA A 30 11.13 -8.91 -2.20
CA ALA A 30 11.96 -9.37 -1.08
C ALA A 30 12.82 -8.24 -0.51
N ILE A 31 13.21 -8.38 0.77
CA ILE A 31 14.20 -7.52 1.42
C ILE A 31 15.57 -8.20 1.29
N ASN A 32 16.59 -7.46 0.83
CA ASN A 32 17.96 -7.98 0.78
C ASN A 32 18.61 -7.91 2.18
N GLU A 33 19.62 -8.74 2.41
CA GLU A 33 20.41 -8.71 3.65
C GLU A 33 21.22 -7.42 3.80
N SER A 34 21.63 -6.82 2.68
CA SER A 34 22.31 -5.53 2.65
C SER A 34 21.36 -4.38 2.97
N ALA A 35 21.74 -3.55 3.94
CA ALA A 35 20.97 -2.36 4.31
C ALA A 35 20.78 -1.44 3.10
N GLY A 36 19.55 -0.97 2.91
CA GLY A 36 19.24 0.03 1.88
C GLY A 36 18.95 -0.53 0.48
N SER A 37 18.73 -1.84 0.34
CA SER A 37 18.29 -2.44 -0.93
C SER A 37 17.18 -3.48 -0.76
N VAL A 38 16.43 -3.67 -1.83
CA VAL A 38 15.33 -4.64 -1.93
C VAL A 38 15.35 -5.30 -3.30
N ARG A 39 14.63 -6.42 -3.46
CA ARG A 39 14.29 -6.93 -4.79
C ARG A 39 12.96 -6.36 -5.22
N VAL A 40 12.90 -5.81 -6.43
CA VAL A 40 11.70 -5.21 -7.01
C VAL A 40 11.41 -5.85 -8.36
N ASP A 41 10.14 -6.07 -8.66
CA ASP A 41 9.66 -6.30 -10.02
C ASP A 41 8.81 -5.11 -10.46
N PHE A 42 8.80 -4.79 -11.75
CA PHE A 42 8.13 -3.59 -12.26
C PHE A 42 7.52 -3.80 -13.63
N ASP A 43 6.56 -2.97 -13.97
CA ASP A 43 5.80 -3.08 -15.21
C ASP A 43 6.72 -3.01 -16.43
N GLY A 44 6.64 -4.00 -17.32
CA GLY A 44 7.50 -4.07 -18.51
C GLY A 44 8.98 -4.35 -18.21
N ASN A 45 9.31 -4.97 -17.07
CA ASN A 45 10.67 -5.42 -16.75
C ASN A 45 11.21 -6.39 -17.85
N PRO A 46 12.24 -5.99 -18.63
CA PRO A 46 12.74 -6.80 -19.73
C PRO A 46 13.57 -8.00 -19.28
N PHE A 47 14.05 -7.99 -18.03
CA PHE A 47 14.92 -9.04 -17.49
C PHE A 47 14.16 -10.28 -17.03
N LYS A 48 12.81 -10.23 -17.01
CA LYS A 48 11.91 -11.33 -16.59
C LYS A 48 12.23 -11.92 -15.21
N GLN A 49 12.91 -11.15 -14.37
CA GLN A 49 13.24 -11.50 -13.01
C GLN A 49 13.32 -10.23 -12.16
N PRO A 50 12.96 -10.29 -10.87
CA PRO A 50 13.09 -9.16 -9.98
C PRO A 50 14.54 -8.70 -9.86
N LEU A 51 14.78 -7.39 -9.92
CA LEU A 51 16.10 -6.78 -9.82
C LEU A 51 16.37 -6.25 -8.43
N THR A 52 17.66 -6.15 -8.07
CA THR A 52 18.06 -5.43 -6.87
C THR A 52 17.90 -3.94 -7.10
N ALA A 53 17.04 -3.32 -6.31
CA ALA A 53 16.83 -1.88 -6.29
C ALA A 53 17.40 -1.26 -5.03
N ARG A 54 17.96 -0.05 -5.18
CA ARG A 54 18.30 0.80 -4.04
C ARG A 54 17.03 1.47 -3.51
N LEU A 55 17.06 1.84 -2.23
CA LEU A 55 16.01 2.67 -1.64
C LEU A 55 16.38 4.16 -1.81
N GLY A 56 15.50 4.93 -2.45
CA GLY A 56 15.68 6.38 -2.68
C GLY A 56 15.45 7.22 -1.42
N ARG A 57 14.81 6.65 -0.40
CA ARG A 57 14.65 7.23 0.93
C ARG A 57 14.78 6.18 2.02
N GLY A 58 14.90 6.62 3.26
CA GLY A 58 14.96 5.72 4.42
C GLY A 58 13.59 5.09 4.69
N PHE A 59 13.39 3.85 4.24
CA PHE A 59 12.26 3.02 4.67
C PHE A 59 12.65 2.17 5.87
N ARG A 60 11.74 2.04 6.83
CA ARG A 60 11.87 1.09 7.94
C ARG A 60 11.63 -0.33 7.41
N ARG A 61 12.29 -1.31 8.03
CA ARG A 61 12.09 -2.73 7.69
C ARG A 61 10.63 -3.16 7.79
N SER A 62 9.88 -2.63 8.76
CA SER A 62 8.44 -2.90 8.91
C SER A 62 7.60 -2.37 7.74
N GLU A 63 7.96 -1.22 7.17
CA GLU A 63 7.27 -0.65 6.00
C GLU A 63 7.51 -1.50 4.75
N LEU A 64 8.75 -1.95 4.56
CA LEU A 64 9.12 -2.87 3.47
C LEU A 64 8.43 -4.22 3.61
N GLN A 65 8.38 -4.77 4.84
CA GLN A 65 7.71 -6.04 5.09
C GLN A 65 6.21 -5.94 4.80
N MET A 66 5.56 -4.87 5.26
CA MET A 66 4.16 -4.61 4.96
C MET A 66 3.91 -4.43 3.45
N ALA A 67 4.83 -3.80 2.72
CA ALA A 67 4.72 -3.67 1.27
C ALA A 67 4.76 -5.03 0.55
N ILE A 68 5.61 -5.95 1.02
CA ILE A 68 5.69 -7.32 0.50
C ILE A 68 4.42 -8.10 0.85
N ASP A 69 4.05 -8.12 2.12
CA ASP A 69 2.93 -8.92 2.64
C ASP A 69 1.59 -8.53 1.98
N ASN A 70 1.42 -7.24 1.69
CA ASN A 70 0.20 -6.68 1.10
C ASN A 70 0.33 -6.38 -0.40
N ARG A 71 1.43 -6.79 -1.05
CA ARG A 71 1.71 -6.55 -2.48
C ARG A 71 1.50 -5.10 -2.92
N LEU A 72 1.89 -4.15 -2.06
CA LEU A 72 1.71 -2.72 -2.31
C LEU A 72 2.48 -2.28 -3.56
N SER A 73 1.87 -1.40 -4.34
CA SER A 73 2.53 -0.78 -5.49
C SER A 73 3.61 0.18 -5.01
N CYS A 74 4.77 0.17 -5.67
CA CYS A 74 5.85 1.12 -5.44
C CYS A 74 6.18 1.89 -6.72
N ARG A 75 6.69 3.11 -6.56
CA ARG A 75 7.32 3.87 -7.64
C ARG A 75 8.77 3.39 -7.80
N VAL A 76 9.11 3.01 -9.02
CA VAL A 76 10.46 2.65 -9.43
C VAL A 76 10.97 3.69 -10.41
N GLU A 77 12.10 4.29 -10.06
CA GLU A 77 12.89 5.15 -10.93
C GLU A 77 14.17 4.42 -11.33
N PHE A 78 14.87 4.94 -12.33
CA PHE A 78 16.04 4.28 -12.90
C PHE A 78 17.20 5.26 -12.92
N LEU A 79 18.33 4.88 -12.30
CA LEU A 79 19.49 5.75 -12.24
C LEU A 79 20.09 5.91 -13.63
N ASN A 80 20.30 7.15 -14.08
CA ASN A 80 20.83 7.47 -15.40
C ASN A 80 20.05 6.81 -16.55
N ASP A 81 18.72 6.69 -16.39
CA ASP A 81 17.83 6.03 -17.34
C ASP A 81 18.16 4.54 -17.61
N ASP A 82 18.95 3.91 -16.73
CA ASP A 82 19.36 2.51 -16.85
C ASP A 82 18.36 1.57 -16.12
N LEU A 83 17.60 0.80 -16.90
CA LEU A 83 16.63 -0.19 -16.39
C LEU A 83 17.26 -1.26 -15.50
N SER A 84 18.58 -1.48 -15.57
CA SER A 84 19.30 -2.42 -14.71
C SER A 84 19.62 -1.86 -13.32
N LEU A 85 19.42 -0.55 -13.11
CA LEU A 85 19.72 0.17 -11.87
C LEU A 85 18.45 0.81 -11.25
N PRO A 86 17.48 -0.02 -10.79
CA PRO A 86 16.24 0.50 -10.21
C PRO A 86 16.45 1.16 -8.83
N LEU A 87 15.60 2.16 -8.57
CA LEU A 87 15.53 2.93 -7.34
C LEU A 87 14.07 3.00 -6.88
N VAL A 88 13.76 2.49 -5.68
CA VAL A 88 12.41 2.60 -5.10
C VAL A 88 12.29 3.94 -4.37
N THR A 89 11.46 4.84 -4.87
CA THR A 89 11.28 6.19 -4.30
C THR A 89 10.05 6.28 -3.38
N ASP A 90 8.97 5.60 -3.75
CA ASP A 90 7.72 5.60 -2.99
C ASP A 90 7.08 4.23 -2.90
N ILE A 91 6.36 3.98 -1.79
CA ILE A 91 5.46 2.85 -1.62
C ILE A 91 4.07 3.44 -1.45
N PHE A 92 3.17 3.11 -2.37
CA PHE A 92 1.80 3.56 -2.35
C PHE A 92 0.95 2.59 -1.56
N PHE A 93 0.25 3.14 -0.58
CA PHE A 93 -0.79 2.46 0.20
C PHE A 93 -2.13 2.43 -0.55
N SER A 94 -2.07 2.42 -1.87
CA SER A 94 -3.27 2.39 -2.69
C SER A 94 -3.88 1.00 -2.59
N ILE A 95 -4.96 0.89 -1.80
CA ILE A 95 -5.91 -0.23 -1.77
C ILE A 95 -6.67 -0.20 -3.10
N LEU A 96 -5.98 -0.45 -4.21
CA LEU A 96 -6.54 -0.47 -5.56
C LEU A 96 -6.39 -1.87 -6.13
N ASP A 97 -7.11 -2.81 -5.53
CA ASP A 97 -7.54 -4.04 -6.19
C ASP A 97 -9.03 -4.21 -5.87
N ASP A 98 -9.82 -4.70 -6.83
CA ASP A 98 -11.30 -4.83 -6.83
C ASP A 98 -11.89 -5.74 -5.72
N SER A 99 -11.09 -6.15 -4.75
CA SER A 99 -11.59 -6.73 -3.51
C SER A 99 -11.77 -5.61 -2.49
N ASP A 100 -13.02 -5.22 -2.22
CA ASP A 100 -13.43 -4.32 -1.13
C ASP A 100 -13.02 -4.81 0.29
N GLU A 101 -12.15 -5.82 0.39
CA GLU A 101 -11.78 -6.52 1.62
C GLU A 101 -10.29 -6.39 1.94
N PHE A 102 -9.99 -5.86 3.13
CA PHE A 102 -8.65 -5.83 3.71
C PHE A 102 -8.55 -6.88 4.83
N VAL A 103 -7.67 -7.87 4.68
CA VAL A 103 -7.57 -9.02 5.61
C VAL A 103 -6.23 -9.03 6.36
N LEU A 104 -6.28 -8.83 7.69
CA LEU A 104 -5.13 -9.03 8.58
C LEU A 104 -5.12 -10.46 9.15
N ARG A 105 -4.05 -11.24 8.91
CA ARG A 105 -3.88 -12.60 9.50
C ARG A 105 -2.58 -12.71 10.26
N ALA A 106 -2.65 -13.16 11.52
CA ALA A 106 -1.48 -13.44 12.33
C ALA A 106 -1.78 -14.53 13.39
N LYS A 107 -0.76 -15.28 13.83
CA LYS A 107 -0.88 -16.18 15.00
C LYS A 107 -1.18 -15.41 16.30
N LYS A 108 -0.71 -14.15 16.40
CA LYS A 108 -0.99 -13.19 17.47
C LYS A 108 -0.99 -11.78 16.88
N MET A 109 -1.95 -10.95 17.26
CA MET A 109 -2.04 -9.54 16.86
C MET A 109 -2.14 -8.65 18.10
N VAL A 110 -1.40 -7.55 18.10
CA VAL A 110 -1.46 -6.50 19.13
C VAL A 110 -1.56 -5.16 18.39
N ILE A 111 -2.59 -4.37 18.71
CA ILE A 111 -2.77 -3.02 18.20
C ILE A 111 -2.53 -2.08 19.38
N GLU A 112 -1.47 -1.27 19.30
CA GLU A 112 -1.06 -0.36 20.36
C GLU A 112 -1.15 1.08 19.87
N THR A 113 -1.79 1.94 20.68
CA THR A 113 -1.98 3.37 20.40
C THR A 113 -1.79 4.15 21.69
N GLU A 114 -1.08 5.27 21.65
CA GLU A 114 -0.80 6.07 22.84
C GLU A 114 -2.02 6.86 23.34
N GLN A 115 -2.81 7.40 22.42
CA GLN A 115 -3.89 8.33 22.75
C GLN A 115 -5.28 7.68 22.61
N GLU A 116 -5.55 7.08 21.47
CA GLU A 116 -6.88 6.60 21.11
C GLU A 116 -6.82 5.53 20.00
N LEU A 117 -7.70 4.54 20.09
CA LEU A 117 -8.03 3.61 19.00
C LEU A 117 -9.54 3.68 18.73
N VAL A 118 -9.92 3.93 17.48
CA VAL A 118 -11.33 3.93 17.03
C VAL A 118 -11.51 2.87 15.96
N VAL A 119 -12.38 1.90 16.21
CA VAL A 119 -12.85 0.92 15.22
C VAL A 119 -14.25 1.33 14.78
N LYS A 120 -14.41 1.71 13.51
CA LYS A 120 -15.64 2.31 12.99
C LYS A 120 -16.09 1.70 11.67
N SER A 121 -17.39 1.50 11.53
CA SER A 121 -18.06 1.15 10.27
C SER A 121 -19.40 1.89 10.16
N GLY A 122 -19.50 2.83 9.22
CA GLY A 122 -20.64 3.74 9.10
C GLY A 122 -20.89 4.52 10.39
N GLU A 123 -22.09 4.37 10.96
CA GLU A 123 -22.52 5.01 12.22
C GLU A 123 -22.13 4.23 13.48
N THR A 124 -21.59 3.01 13.32
CA THR A 124 -21.20 2.16 14.45
C THR A 124 -19.72 2.35 14.78
N GLU A 125 -19.39 2.57 16.05
CA GLU A 125 -18.01 2.74 16.50
C GLU A 125 -17.76 2.14 17.89
N THR A 126 -16.55 1.61 18.07
CA THR A 126 -15.97 1.29 19.39
C THR A 126 -14.69 2.10 19.55
N ARG A 127 -14.63 2.90 20.61
CA ARG A 127 -13.50 3.77 20.94
C ARG A 127 -12.82 3.30 22.23
N TYR A 128 -11.51 3.12 22.17
CA TYR A 128 -10.62 2.86 23.29
C TYR A 128 -9.80 4.12 23.55
N SER A 129 -9.88 4.66 24.75
CA SER A 129 -9.19 5.90 25.14
C SER A 129 -8.05 5.58 26.08
N GLY A 130 -6.81 5.81 25.63
CA GLY A 130 -5.60 5.61 26.44
C GLY A 130 -5.46 6.63 27.56
N ARG A 131 -6.10 7.80 27.42
CA ARG A 131 -6.03 8.90 28.39
C ARG A 131 -6.78 8.62 29.70
N ASP A 132 -7.94 7.97 29.62
CA ASP A 132 -8.86 7.77 30.76
C ASP A 132 -9.27 6.31 30.95
N GLY A 133 -8.71 5.38 30.16
CA GLY A 133 -9.01 3.95 30.25
C GLY A 133 -10.43 3.58 29.84
N ARG A 134 -11.16 4.48 29.17
CA ARG A 134 -12.57 4.28 28.84
C ARG A 134 -12.73 3.55 27.50
N ILE A 135 -13.64 2.57 27.49
CA ILE A 135 -14.16 1.95 26.27
C ILE A 135 -15.60 2.44 26.06
N THR A 136 -15.90 2.98 24.88
CA THR A 136 -17.25 3.45 24.52
C THR A 136 -17.68 2.81 23.21
N THR A 137 -18.83 2.14 23.23
CA THR A 137 -19.45 1.54 22.03
C THR A 137 -20.71 2.33 21.68
N LYS A 138 -20.82 2.79 20.43
CA LYS A 138 -22.04 3.39 19.87
C LYS A 138 -22.52 2.54 18.70
N ALA A 139 -23.75 2.06 18.78
CA ALA A 139 -24.38 1.24 17.76
C ALA A 139 -25.91 1.31 17.87
N LYS A 140 -26.63 0.94 16.80
CA LYS A 140 -28.10 0.76 16.85
C LYS A 140 -28.50 -0.47 17.66
N TYR A 141 -27.73 -1.56 17.53
CA TYR A 141 -27.93 -2.81 18.27
C TYR A 141 -26.57 -3.35 18.71
N VAL A 142 -26.49 -3.85 19.94
CA VAL A 142 -25.31 -4.55 20.48
C VAL A 142 -25.76 -5.91 20.97
N THR A 143 -25.19 -6.98 20.41
CA THR A 143 -25.44 -8.35 20.85
C THR A 143 -24.18 -8.89 21.51
N SER A 144 -24.30 -9.29 22.78
CA SER A 144 -23.23 -9.95 23.54
C SER A 144 -23.71 -11.34 23.92
N GLN A 145 -22.96 -12.38 23.53
CA GLN A 145 -23.29 -13.77 23.79
C GLN A 145 -22.04 -14.50 24.30
N ALA A 146 -22.24 -15.41 25.26
CA ALA A 146 -21.20 -16.30 25.77
C ALA A 146 -21.79 -17.69 25.99
N GLU A 147 -21.06 -18.74 25.60
CA GLU A 147 -21.47 -20.15 25.83
C GLU A 147 -21.46 -20.54 27.30
N LYS A 148 -20.68 -19.82 28.11
CA LYS A 148 -20.55 -20.05 29.56
C LYS A 148 -21.00 -18.81 30.32
N ALA A 149 -20.08 -18.09 30.95
CA ALA A 149 -20.41 -16.95 31.80
C ALA A 149 -19.95 -15.63 31.17
N GLN A 150 -20.81 -14.61 31.23
CA GLN A 150 -20.44 -13.22 31.02
C GLN A 150 -20.48 -12.50 32.37
N LYS A 151 -19.33 -11.96 32.80
CA LYS A 151 -19.21 -11.27 34.09
C LYS A 151 -19.16 -9.76 33.86
N ILE A 152 -20.06 -9.04 34.51
CA ILE A 152 -20.05 -7.57 34.55
C ILE A 152 -19.81 -7.15 36.00
N GLN A 153 -18.81 -6.33 36.24
CA GLN A 153 -18.45 -5.85 37.58
C GLN A 153 -18.16 -4.36 37.53
N GLY A 154 -18.62 -3.63 38.55
CA GLY A 154 -18.36 -2.21 38.72
C GLY A 154 -18.94 -1.73 40.05
N GLY A 155 -18.48 -0.56 40.53
CA GLY A 155 -19.09 0.07 41.71
C GLY A 155 -20.56 0.43 41.49
N THR A 156 -20.91 0.79 40.25
CA THR A 156 -22.28 1.05 39.80
C THR A 156 -22.51 0.40 38.44
N ILE A 157 -23.63 -0.30 38.28
CA ILE A 157 -24.10 -0.82 36.99
C ILE A 157 -25.48 -0.22 36.74
N ALA A 158 -25.60 0.60 35.69
CA ALA A 158 -26.86 1.18 35.27
C ALA A 158 -27.33 0.49 33.97
N ILE A 159 -28.52 -0.12 34.03
CA ILE A 159 -29.19 -0.75 32.89
C ILE A 159 -30.56 -0.07 32.79
N ASN A 160 -30.85 0.50 31.63
CA ASN A 160 -32.12 1.18 31.35
C ASN A 160 -32.77 0.56 30.11
#